data_AF-A0A920KVT1-F1
#
_entry.id   AF-A0A920KVT1-F1
#
_cell.length_a   1.000
_cell.length_b   1.000
_cell.length_c   1.000
_cell.angle_alpha   90.00
_cell.angle_beta   90.00
_cell.angle_gamma   90.00
#
_symmetry.space_group_name_H-M   'P 1'
#
loop_
_entity.id
_entity.type
_entity.pdbx_description
1 polymer ?
#
loop_
_entity_poly.entity_id
_entity_poly.type
_entity_poly.pdbx_seq_one_letter_code
_entity_poly.pdbx_strand_id
1 'polypeptide(L)'
;MPAERQMAKDYNVTVRTLRKSLARLTETGLLTRKQGSGNYIQKNENADSIYSFFRLERPQGGGLPSANLVRVDSLKKPKGLPDFGGSSFAHRFRRQRLLDGLPVAAEEIWLDQHSAAKVTRHSLAVTL
;
A
#
# COMPACT_ATOMS: atom_id res chain seq x y z
N MET A 1 19.69 5.40 -13.28
CA MET A 1 20.07 4.91 -11.94
C MET A 1 21.59 4.73 -11.88
N PRO A 2 22.23 4.79 -10.70
CA PRO A 2 23.67 4.49 -10.55
C PRO A 2 24.01 3.07 -11.03
N ALA A 3 25.30 2.77 -11.19
CA ALA A 3 25.73 1.42 -11.54
C ALA A 3 25.38 0.41 -10.42
N GLU A 4 25.03 -0.84 -10.79
CA GLU A 4 24.66 -1.90 -9.84
C GLU A 4 25.71 -2.10 -8.73
N ARG A 5 27.00 -2.00 -9.07
CA ARG A 5 28.08 -2.13 -8.07
C ARG A 5 28.08 -1.00 -7.05
N GLN A 6 27.75 0.22 -7.46
CA GLN A 6 27.68 1.35 -6.56
C GLN A 6 26.47 1.21 -5.63
N MET A 7 25.29 0.92 -6.18
CA MET A 7 24.09 0.67 -5.37
C MET A 7 24.29 -0.48 -4.38
N ALA A 8 24.97 -1.56 -4.79
CA ALA A 8 25.25 -2.68 -3.89
C ALA A 8 26.09 -2.25 -2.68
N LYS A 9 27.06 -1.35 -2.88
CA LYS A 9 27.84 -0.76 -1.78
C LYS A 9 26.96 0.15 -0.92
N ASP A 10 26.19 1.05 -1.54
CA ASP A 10 25.35 2.02 -0.83
C ASP A 10 24.32 1.35 0.07
N TYR A 11 23.72 0.25 -0.39
CA TYR A 11 22.74 -0.54 0.38
C TYR A 11 23.36 -1.66 1.22
N ASN A 12 24.70 -1.79 1.24
CA ASN A 12 25.43 -2.83 1.96
C ASN A 12 24.93 -4.28 1.66
N VAL A 13 24.75 -4.59 0.37
CA VAL A 13 24.31 -5.92 -0.11
C VAL A 13 25.24 -6.47 -1.18
N THR A 14 25.17 -7.78 -1.42
CA THR A 14 25.87 -8.36 -2.59
C THR A 14 25.23 -7.88 -3.90
N VAL A 15 26.03 -7.76 -4.97
CA VAL A 15 25.52 -7.47 -6.32
C VAL A 15 24.49 -8.50 -6.77
N ARG A 16 24.62 -9.77 -6.34
CA ARG A 16 23.65 -10.83 -6.64
C ARG A 16 22.30 -10.56 -5.98
N THR A 17 22.30 -10.11 -4.71
CA THR A 17 21.08 -9.71 -3.99
C THR A 17 20.42 -8.52 -4.67
N LEU A 18 21.20 -7.48 -5.02
CA LEU A 18 20.68 -6.30 -5.72
C LEU A 18 20.02 -6.69 -7.05
N ARG A 19 20.67 -7.54 -7.86
CA ARG A 19 20.10 -8.01 -9.13
C ARG A 19 18.78 -8.74 -8.97
N LYS A 20 18.63 -9.57 -7.93
CA LYS A 20 17.35 -10.22 -7.62
C LYS A 20 16.26 -9.19 -7.30
N SER A 21 16.58 -8.18 -6.50
CA SER A 21 15.62 -7.12 -6.18
C SER A 21 15.22 -6.29 -7.41
N LEU A 22 16.18 -5.93 -8.27
CA LEU A 22 15.91 -5.19 -9.51
C LEU A 22 15.09 -6.02 -10.52
N ALA A 23 15.34 -7.33 -10.60
CA ALA A 23 14.52 -8.24 -11.41
C ALA A 23 13.07 -8.26 -10.91
N ARG A 24 12.85 -8.39 -9.59
CA ARG A 24 11.50 -8.32 -9.00
C ARG A 24 10.80 -6.99 -9.30
N LEU A 25 11.51 -5.87 -9.20
CA LEU A 25 10.96 -4.55 -9.55
C LEU A 25 10.60 -4.44 -11.04
N THR A 26 11.34 -5.11 -11.91
CA THR A 26 11.06 -5.19 -13.35
C THR A 26 9.81 -6.05 -13.62
N GLU A 27 9.69 -7.21 -12.94
CA GLU A 27 8.51 -8.08 -13.01
C GLU A 27 7.23 -7.36 -12.56
N THR A 28 7.32 -6.51 -11.54
CA THR A 28 6.19 -5.68 -11.07
C THR A 28 5.94 -4.43 -11.92
N GLY A 29 6.69 -4.23 -13.01
CA GLY A 29 6.53 -3.09 -13.93
C GLY A 29 6.98 -1.75 -13.36
N LEU A 30 7.73 -1.73 -12.24
CA LEU A 30 8.25 -0.51 -11.62
C LEU A 30 9.60 -0.08 -12.23
N LEU A 31 10.27 -0.99 -12.93
CA LEU A 31 11.50 -0.74 -13.66
C LEU A 31 11.42 -1.30 -15.08
N THR A 32 12.07 -0.63 -16.02
CA THR A 32 12.38 -1.19 -17.35
C THR A 32 13.88 -1.37 -17.47
N ARG A 33 14.30 -2.55 -17.91
CA ARG A 33 15.70 -2.84 -18.21
C ARG A 33 15.98 -2.66 -19.70
N LYS A 34 16.98 -1.84 -20.04
CA LYS A 34 17.49 -1.73 -21.40
C LYS A 34 18.91 -2.30 -21.45
N GLN A 35 19.09 -3.40 -22.18
CA GLN A 35 20.37 -4.09 -22.29
C GLN A 35 21.45 -3.12 -22.79
N GLY A 36 22.60 -3.07 -22.11
CA GLY A 36 23.70 -2.14 -22.39
C GLY A 36 23.51 -0.69 -21.89
N SER A 37 22.32 -0.34 -21.38
CA SER A 37 21.98 1.07 -21.03
C SER A 37 21.52 1.25 -19.57
N GLY A 38 21.22 0.17 -18.85
CA GLY A 38 20.90 0.18 -17.42
C GLY A 38 19.40 0.02 -17.11
N ASN A 39 19.02 0.38 -15.88
CA ASN A 39 17.65 0.32 -15.37
C ASN A 39 17.02 1.73 -15.33
N TYR A 40 15.77 1.82 -15.78
CA TYR A 40 14.99 3.05 -15.85
C TYR A 40 13.74 2.90 -14.98
N ILE A 41 13.39 3.96 -14.25
CA ILE A 41 12.19 4.00 -13.40
C ILE A 41 10.97 4.10 -14.31
N GLN A 42 10.01 3.20 -14.13
CA GLN A 42 8.74 3.21 -14.84
C GLN A 42 7.63 3.60 -13.87
N LYS A 43 6.85 4.62 -14.23
CA LYS A 43 5.70 5.06 -13.44
C LYS A 43 4.53 4.13 -13.74
N ASN A 44 4.40 3.04 -12.97
CA ASN A 44 3.24 2.16 -13.08
C ASN A 44 2.15 2.65 -12.13
N GLU A 45 1.13 3.33 -12.68
CA GLU A 45 -0.04 3.78 -11.90
C GLU A 45 -0.97 2.61 -11.50
N ASN A 46 -0.78 1.45 -12.15
CA ASN A 46 -1.53 0.20 -11.94
C ASN A 46 -0.72 -0.85 -11.17
N ALA A 47 0.39 -0.49 -10.51
CA ALA A 47 0.98 -1.42 -9.54
C ALA A 47 -0.07 -1.63 -8.45
N ASP A 48 -0.66 -2.83 -8.40
CA ASP A 48 -1.73 -3.27 -7.50
C ASP A 48 -1.32 -3.11 -6.04
N SER A 49 -1.32 -1.87 -5.59
CA SER A 49 -1.25 -1.53 -4.18
C SER A 49 -2.68 -1.26 -3.81
N ILE A 50 -3.25 -2.15 -3.00
CA ILE A 50 -4.53 -1.98 -2.28
C ILE A 50 -4.58 -0.61 -1.54
N TYR A 51 -3.42 0.02 -1.38
CA TYR A 51 -3.16 1.27 -0.68
C TYR A 51 -2.90 2.49 -1.56
N SER A 52 -2.98 2.37 -2.90
CA SER A 52 -2.71 3.45 -3.87
C SER A 52 -3.57 4.69 -3.67
N PHE A 53 -4.74 4.56 -3.01
CA PHE A 53 -5.60 5.68 -2.63
C PHE A 53 -4.92 6.72 -1.74
N PHE A 54 -3.89 6.33 -0.98
CA PHE A 54 -3.15 7.25 -0.12
C PHE A 54 -1.66 7.20 -0.45
N ARG A 55 -1.14 8.27 -1.05
CA ARG A 55 0.30 8.47 -1.26
C ARG A 55 0.95 8.90 0.06
N LEU A 56 1.14 7.95 0.98
CA LEU A 56 1.80 8.20 2.26
C LEU A 56 3.30 7.93 2.15
N GLU A 57 4.10 8.89 2.58
CA GLU A 57 5.55 8.79 2.68
C GLU A 57 6.02 9.48 3.98
N ARG A 58 7.18 9.06 4.50
CA ARG A 58 7.84 9.74 5.62
C ARG A 58 8.68 10.89 5.07
N PRO A 59 9.10 11.85 5.93
CA PRO A 59 10.03 12.91 5.50
C PRO A 59 11.33 12.38 4.90
N GLN A 60 11.79 11.20 5.34
CA GLN A 60 12.99 10.53 4.84
C GLN A 60 12.74 9.69 3.58
N GLY A 61 11.51 9.68 3.06
CA GLY A 61 11.08 8.92 1.89
C GLY A 61 10.07 7.81 2.24
N GLY A 62 9.93 6.85 1.33
CA GLY A 62 8.99 5.75 1.47
C GLY A 62 9.23 4.84 2.68
N GLY A 63 8.38 3.83 2.82
CA GLY A 63 8.52 2.76 3.80
C GLY A 63 7.59 1.61 3.45
N LEU A 64 7.82 0.44 4.03
CA LEU A 64 6.96 -0.73 3.85
C LEU A 64 5.61 -0.44 4.54
N PRO A 65 4.50 -0.40 3.77
CA PRO A 65 3.21 -0.08 4.35
C PRO A 65 2.69 -1.27 5.16
N SER A 66 2.13 -0.99 6.33
CA SER A 66 1.32 -1.97 7.07
C SER A 66 0.17 -1.26 7.78
N ALA A 67 -0.76 -2.04 8.35
CA ALA A 67 -1.91 -1.47 9.03
C ALA A 67 -2.33 -2.30 10.25
N ASN A 68 -2.60 -1.63 11.35
CA ASN A 68 -3.25 -2.21 12.52
C ASN A 68 -4.75 -1.90 12.45
N LEU A 69 -5.57 -2.95 12.39
CA LEU A 69 -7.02 -2.79 12.49
C LEU A 69 -7.42 -2.46 13.93
N VAL A 70 -7.88 -1.23 14.14
CA VAL A 70 -8.25 -0.69 15.45
C VAL A 70 -9.69 -1.09 15.79
N ARG A 71 -10.61 -0.96 14.85
CA ARG A 71 -12.03 -1.23 15.10
C ARG A 71 -12.79 -1.56 13.82
N VAL A 72 -13.81 -2.41 13.95
CA VAL A 72 -14.81 -2.71 12.91
C VAL A 72 -16.18 -2.68 13.56
N ASP A 73 -17.08 -1.88 13.01
CA ASP A 73 -18.47 -1.78 13.46
C ASP A 73 -19.41 -1.87 12.25
N SER A 74 -20.62 -2.39 12.48
CA SER A 74 -21.74 -2.27 11.55
C SER A 74 -22.79 -1.41 12.22
N LEU A 75 -23.07 -0.23 11.66
CA LEU A 75 -23.97 0.73 12.28
C LEU A 75 -24.79 1.50 11.24
N LYS A 76 -25.87 2.12 11.72
CA LYS A 76 -26.62 3.07 10.91
C LYS A 76 -25.72 4.22 10.49
N LYS A 77 -25.83 4.67 9.24
CA LYS A 77 -25.05 5.80 8.72
C LYS A 77 -25.35 7.05 9.55
N PRO A 78 -24.32 7.72 10.09
CA PRO A 78 -24.48 9.03 10.71
C PRO A 78 -25.03 10.05 9.72
N LYS A 79 -25.86 10.98 10.20
CA LYS A 79 -26.48 12.05 9.37
C LYS A 79 -25.48 12.99 8.68
N GLY A 80 -24.25 13.06 9.18
CA GLY A 80 -23.20 13.94 8.64
C GLY A 80 -22.35 13.29 7.55
N LEU A 81 -22.58 12.03 7.20
CA LEU A 81 -21.90 11.42 6.06
C LEU A 81 -22.57 11.85 4.75
N PRO A 82 -21.81 11.92 3.64
CA PRO A 82 -22.42 12.06 2.32
C PRO A 82 -23.32 10.86 2.03
N ASP A 83 -24.26 11.03 1.09
CA ASP A 83 -25.05 9.92 0.60
C ASP A 83 -24.18 9.01 -0.29
N PHE A 84 -24.13 7.73 0.05
CA PHE A 84 -23.45 6.70 -0.73
C PHE A 84 -24.18 5.37 -0.58
N GLY A 85 -24.27 4.58 -1.65
CA GLY A 85 -24.91 3.26 -1.62
C GLY A 85 -26.42 3.29 -1.31
N GLY A 86 -27.02 2.11 -1.17
CA GLY A 86 -28.48 1.95 -1.03
C GLY A 86 -28.97 1.64 0.38
N SER A 87 -28.07 1.25 1.30
CA SER A 87 -28.45 0.88 2.67
C SER A 87 -28.53 2.09 3.60
N SER A 88 -29.34 2.02 4.65
CA SER A 88 -29.27 2.97 5.76
C SER A 88 -28.15 2.63 6.77
N PHE A 89 -27.50 1.48 6.61
CA PHE A 89 -26.40 0.98 7.42
C PHE A 89 -25.12 0.85 6.61
N ALA A 90 -23.99 0.91 7.31
CA ALA A 90 -22.67 0.77 6.74
C ALA A 90 -21.73 0.01 7.69
N HIS A 91 -20.72 -0.62 7.10
CA HIS A 91 -19.55 -1.09 7.82
C HIS A 91 -18.55 0.05 7.96
N ARG A 92 -18.16 0.34 9.19
CA ARG A 92 -17.10 1.29 9.52
C ARG A 92 -15.88 0.54 9.99
N PHE A 93 -14.73 0.79 9.39
CA PHE A 93 -13.46 0.24 9.89
C PHE A 93 -12.41 1.33 10.05
N ARG A 94 -11.75 1.28 11.21
CA ARG A 94 -10.70 2.22 11.61
C ARG A 94 -9.37 1.51 11.64
N ARG A 95 -8.36 2.11 11.01
CA ARG A 95 -7.01 1.55 10.90
C ARG A 95 -5.97 2.59 11.30
N GLN A 96 -4.93 2.11 11.97
CA GLN A 96 -3.69 2.85 12.14
C GLN A 96 -2.73 2.36 11.08
N ARG A 97 -2.35 3.23 10.15
CA ARG A 97 -1.42 2.92 9.08
C ARG A 97 0.00 3.16 9.55
N LEU A 98 0.90 2.28 9.14
CA LEU A 98 2.29 2.33 9.49
C LEU A 98 3.17 2.30 8.25
N LEU A 99 4.34 2.92 8.33
CA LEU A 99 5.45 2.74 7.40
C LEU A 99 6.66 2.28 8.20
N ASP A 100 7.21 1.12 7.86
CA ASP A 100 8.25 0.43 8.61
C ASP A 100 7.91 0.29 10.11
N GLY A 101 6.64 0.00 10.41
CA GLY A 101 6.16 -0.14 11.79
C GLY A 101 5.96 1.16 12.56
N LEU A 102 6.24 2.34 11.95
CA LEU A 102 5.97 3.63 12.56
C LEU A 102 4.58 4.15 12.14
N PRO A 103 3.72 4.60 13.08
CA PRO A 103 2.40 5.14 12.74
C PRO A 103 2.52 6.41 11.90
N VAL A 104 1.81 6.48 10.78
CA VAL A 104 1.84 7.64 9.87
C VAL A 104 0.47 8.22 9.54
N ALA A 105 -0.61 7.45 9.71
CA ALA A 105 -1.96 7.95 9.49
C ALA A 105 -3.00 7.18 10.31
N ALA A 106 -4.06 7.90 10.70
CA ALA A 106 -5.31 7.30 11.16
C ALA A 106 -6.31 7.32 9.99
N GLU A 107 -6.91 6.17 9.71
CA GLU A 107 -7.83 5.99 8.60
C GLU A 107 -9.18 5.51 9.13
N GLU A 108 -10.25 6.05 8.57
CA GLU A 108 -11.61 5.55 8.75
C GLU A 108 -12.27 5.42 7.37
N ILE A 109 -12.79 4.23 7.08
CA ILE A 109 -13.51 3.96 5.83
C ILE A 109 -14.90 3.45 6.16
N TRP A 110 -15.83 3.90 5.33
CA TRP A 110 -17.23 3.53 5.35
C TRP A 110 -17.56 2.76 4.08
N LEU A 111 -18.12 1.56 4.25
CA LEU A 111 -18.59 0.71 3.16
C LEU A 111 -20.09 0.49 3.31
N ASP A 112 -20.84 0.71 2.24
CA ASP A 112 -22.29 0.47 2.25
C ASP A 112 -22.58 -1.01 2.52
N GLN A 113 -23.53 -1.29 3.41
CA GLN A 113 -23.85 -2.68 3.76
C GLN A 113 -24.49 -3.45 2.59
N HIS A 114 -25.02 -2.77 1.56
CA HIS A 114 -25.48 -3.45 0.35
C HIS A 114 -24.32 -4.11 -0.41
N SER A 115 -23.13 -3.53 -0.36
CA SER A 115 -21.94 -4.04 -1.07
C SER A 115 -21.33 -5.28 -0.41
N ALA A 116 -21.53 -5.46 0.90
CA ALA A 116 -21.09 -6.63 1.64
C ALA A 116 -22.02 -6.84 2.84
N ALA A 117 -22.66 -8.01 2.93
CA ALA A 117 -23.59 -8.31 4.03
C ALA A 117 -22.88 -8.44 5.40
N LYS A 118 -21.62 -8.88 5.38
CA LYS A 118 -20.76 -9.01 6.57
C LYS A 118 -19.32 -8.66 6.21
N VAL A 119 -18.66 -7.98 7.12
CA VAL A 119 -17.22 -7.70 7.04
C VAL A 119 -16.56 -8.29 8.29
N THR A 120 -15.54 -9.12 8.08
CA THR A 120 -14.82 -9.77 9.17
C THR A 120 -13.42 -9.16 9.32
N ARG A 121 -12.80 -9.35 10.48
CA ARG A 121 -11.41 -8.94 10.70
C ARG A 121 -10.46 -9.60 9.71
N HIS A 122 -10.73 -10.85 9.32
CA HIS A 122 -9.92 -11.59 8.36
C HIS A 122 -10.03 -11.01 6.94
N SER A 123 -11.23 -10.64 6.48
CA SER A 123 -11.42 -10.00 5.16
C SER A 123 -10.81 -8.60 5.07
N LEU A 124 -10.51 -7.97 6.21
CA LEU A 124 -9.87 -6.66 6.30
C LEU A 124 -8.37 -6.74 6.66
N ALA A 125 -7.88 -7.94 6.97
CA ALA A 125 -6.47 -8.16 7.22
C ALA A 125 -5.76 -8.29 5.87
N VAL A 126 -5.17 -7.19 5.42
CA VAL A 126 -4.16 -7.26 4.36
C VAL A 126 -2.85 -7.60 5.05
N THR A 127 -2.48 -8.87 5.02
CA THR A 127 -1.11 -9.29 5.28
C THR A 127 -0.35 -9.14 3.97
N LEU A 128 0.73 -8.34 3.96
CA LEU A 128 1.70 -8.34 2.86
C LEU A 128 2.55 -9.60 2.92
#